data_AF-A0A497KYD2-F1
#
_entry.id   AF-A0A497KYD2-F1
#
_cell.length_a   1.000
_cell.length_b   1.000
_cell.length_c   1.000
_cell.angle_alpha   90.00
_cell.angle_beta   90.00
_cell.angle_gamma   90.00
#
_symmetry.space_group_name_H-M   'P 1'
#
loop_
_entity.id
_entity.type
_entity.pdbx_description
1 polymer ?
#
loop_
_entity_poly.entity_id
_entity_poly.type
_entity_poly.pdbx_seq_one_letter_code
_entity_poly.pdbx_strand_id
1 'polypeptide(L)' 'PGTRKGGKYSVVSRKTRWMSRIRALRRKLRSLRERRIITASTYRSLYMKAKGGEFRSIAELERYITEQGLRRRAFG' A
#
# COMPACT_ATOMS: atom_id res chain seq x y z
N PRO A 1 -4.37 15.36 -26.08
CA PRO A 1 -4.02 16.32 -25.01
C PRO A 1 -4.78 17.66 -25.06
N GLY A 2 -5.85 17.80 -25.87
CA GLY A 2 -6.47 19.09 -26.18
C GLY A 2 -7.75 19.47 -25.41
N THR A 3 -8.28 18.59 -24.55
CA THR A 3 -9.56 18.84 -23.83
C THR A 3 -9.38 19.25 -22.37
N ARG A 4 -8.20 19.06 -21.79
CA ARG A 4 -7.93 19.39 -20.38
C ARG A 4 -7.38 20.81 -20.28
N LYS A 5 -8.22 21.75 -19.85
CA LYS A 5 -7.88 23.18 -19.70
C LYS A 5 -7.32 23.56 -18.31
N GLY A 6 -7.27 22.62 -17.36
CA GLY A 6 -6.81 22.88 -15.99
C GLY A 6 -5.38 22.41 -15.70
N GLY A 7 -4.70 23.05 -14.73
CA GLY A 7 -3.34 22.68 -14.30
C GLY A 7 -3.23 21.24 -13.75
N LYS A 8 -2.01 20.72 -13.59
CA LYS A 8 -1.71 19.29 -13.30
C LYS A 8 -2.49 18.63 -12.14
N TYR A 9 -2.97 19.41 -11.17
CA TYR A 9 -3.71 18.93 -9.98
C TYR A 9 -5.12 19.52 -9.86
N SER A 10 -5.63 20.15 -10.92
CA SER A 10 -6.95 20.79 -10.93
C SER A 10 -8.10 19.79 -10.78
N VAL A 11 -7.96 18.59 -11.35
CA VAL A 11 -8.98 17.51 -11.23
C VAL A 11 -8.81 16.71 -9.93
N VAL A 12 -7.56 16.39 -9.55
CA VAL A 12 -7.26 15.63 -8.33
C VAL A 12 -6.11 16.30 -7.60
N SER A 13 -6.39 16.80 -6.39
CA SER A 13 -5.39 17.43 -5.54
C SER A 13 -4.28 16.44 -5.12
N ARG A 14 -3.11 16.98 -4.81
CA ARG A 14 -1.98 16.21 -4.26
C ARG A 14 -2.37 15.44 -2.99
N LYS A 15 -3.11 16.08 -2.08
CA LYS A 15 -3.59 15.49 -0.83
C LYS A 15 -4.54 14.33 -1.09
N THR A 16 -5.51 14.51 -1.99
CA THR A 16 -6.47 13.44 -2.36
C THR A 16 -5.74 12.24 -2.94
N ARG A 17 -4.76 12.47 -3.82
CA ARG A 17 -3.95 11.38 -4.39
C ARG A 17 -3.18 10.61 -3.31
N TRP A 18 -2.54 11.30 -2.39
CA TRP A 18 -1.83 10.68 -1.27
C TRP A 18 -2.78 9.89 -0.37
N MET A 19 -3.94 10.47 -0.03
CA MET A 19 -4.98 9.81 0.77
C MET A 19 -5.49 8.53 0.11
N SER A 20 -5.78 8.56 -1.20
CA SER A 20 -6.23 7.39 -1.94
C SER A 20 -5.17 6.28 -1.92
N ARG A 21 -3.90 6.64 -2.13
CA ARG A 21 -2.77 5.70 -2.09
C ARG A 21 -2.62 5.03 -0.72
N ILE A 22 -2.53 5.83 0.34
CA ILE A 22 -2.32 5.29 1.69
C ILE A 22 -3.51 4.46 2.18
N ARG A 23 -4.74 4.86 1.86
CA ARG A 23 -5.94 4.08 2.19
C ARG A 23 -5.99 2.74 1.46
N ALA A 24 -5.55 2.69 0.22
CA ALA A 24 -5.49 1.45 -0.56
C ALA A 24 -4.46 0.47 0.03
N LEU A 25 -3.26 0.96 0.37
CA LEU A 25 -2.20 0.17 1.01
C LEU A 25 -2.66 -0.39 2.37
N ARG A 26 -3.25 0.45 3.22
CA ARG A 26 -3.73 0.03 4.55
C ARG A 26 -4.84 -1.01 4.47
N ARG A 27 -5.77 -0.87 3.51
CA ARG A 27 -6.82 -1.87 3.27
C ARG A 27 -6.21 -3.21 2.85
N LYS A 28 -5.21 -3.21 1.98
CA LYS A 28 -4.52 -4.44 1.58
C LYS A 28 -3.81 -5.10 2.77
N LEU A 29 -3.04 -4.34 3.55
CA LEU A 29 -2.36 -4.85 4.74
C LEU A 29 -3.32 -5.46 5.76
N ARG A 30 -4.48 -4.81 5.98
CA ARG A 30 -5.54 -5.33 6.85
C ARG A 30 -6.04 -6.69 6.34
N SER A 31 -6.36 -6.79 5.06
CA SER A 31 -6.81 -8.05 4.45
C SER A 31 -5.78 -9.17 4.57
N LEU A 32 -4.50 -8.87 4.36
CA LEU A 32 -3.41 -9.85 4.53
C LEU A 32 -3.29 -10.35 5.98
N ARG A 33 -3.49 -9.46 6.96
CA ARG A 33 -3.49 -9.81 8.39
C ARG A 33 -4.70 -10.66 8.76
N GLU A 34 -5.90 -10.28 8.30
CA GLU A 34 -7.16 -11.00 8.57
C GLU A 34 -7.12 -12.42 8.01
N ARG A 35 -6.57 -12.58 6.80
CA ARG A 35 -6.33 -13.90 6.17
C ARG A 35 -5.15 -14.67 6.77
N ARG A 36 -4.51 -14.13 7.81
CA ARG A 36 -3.31 -14.69 8.46
C ARG A 36 -2.13 -14.95 7.52
N ILE A 37 -2.08 -14.28 6.37
CA ILE A 37 -0.98 -14.37 5.38
C ILE A 37 0.28 -13.71 5.93
N ILE A 38 0.14 -12.67 6.77
CA ILE A 38 1.25 -12.02 7.47
C ILE A 38 1.02 -12.07 8.98
N THR A 39 2.10 -12.05 9.76
CA THR A 39 2.03 -11.95 11.22
C THR A 39 1.67 -10.53 11.67
N ALA A 40 1.25 -10.38 12.93
CA ALA A 40 0.94 -9.07 13.50
C ALA A 40 2.15 -8.13 13.57
N SER A 41 3.35 -8.68 13.82
CA SER A 41 4.61 -7.92 13.82
C SER A 41 4.95 -7.39 12.42
N THR A 42 4.89 -8.26 11.40
CA THR A 42 5.08 -7.90 10.00
C THR A 42 4.07 -6.84 9.55
N TYR A 43 2.79 -7.00 9.90
CA TYR A 43 1.76 -6.00 9.63
C TYR A 43 2.14 -4.63 10.19
N ARG A 44 2.60 -4.55 11.44
CA ARG A 44 2.94 -3.28 12.10
C ARG A 44 4.13 -2.61 11.43
N SER A 45 5.17 -3.37 11.08
CA SER A 45 6.34 -2.86 10.35
C SER A 45 5.95 -2.31 8.97
N LEU A 46 5.22 -3.09 8.17
CA LEU A 46 4.76 -2.67 6.84
C LEU A 46 3.80 -1.48 6.90
N TYR A 47 2.98 -1.39 7.94
CA TYR A 47 2.07 -0.26 8.14
C TYR A 47 2.85 1.05 8.39
N MET A 48 3.93 1.00 9.17
CA MET A 48 4.79 2.16 9.41
C MET A 48 5.56 2.56 8.15
N LYS A 49 6.09 1.59 7.39
CA LYS A 49 6.72 1.84 6.09
C LYS A 49 5.75 2.48 5.09
N ALA A 50 4.53 1.98 5.03
CA ALA A 50 3.47 2.58 4.21
C ALA A 50 3.14 4.01 4.65
N LYS A 51 3.08 4.28 5.96
CA LYS A 51 2.88 5.64 6.53
C LYS A 51 4.02 6.58 6.11
N GLY A 52 5.27 6.10 6.13
CA GLY A 52 6.46 6.84 5.68
C GLY A 52 6.52 7.05 4.16
N GLY A 53 5.70 6.32 3.41
CA GLY A 53 5.52 6.53 1.98
C GLY A 53 6.40 5.66 1.08
N GLU A 54 7.05 4.63 1.63
CA GLU A 54 7.95 3.75 0.87
C GLU A 54 7.28 3.06 -0.33
N PHE A 55 5.99 2.74 -0.23
CA PHE A 55 5.27 2.04 -1.31
C PHE A 55 4.47 2.99 -2.19
N ARG A 56 4.77 3.01 -3.49
CA ARG A 56 4.08 3.74 -4.57
C ARG A 56 2.80 3.09 -5.03
N SER A 57 2.66 1.77 -4.88
CA SER A 57 1.46 1.02 -5.27
C SER A 57 1.25 -0.22 -4.41
N ILE A 58 0.07 -0.84 -4.54
CA ILE A 58 -0.19 -2.15 -3.92
C ILE A 58 0.76 -3.22 -4.48
N ALA A 59 1.06 -3.18 -5.77
CA ALA A 59 1.97 -4.13 -6.40
C ALA A 59 3.39 -4.06 -5.81
N GLU A 60 3.89 -2.85 -5.52
CA GLU A 60 5.21 -2.67 -4.88
C GLU A 60 5.20 -3.23 -3.45
N LEU A 61 4.11 -3.03 -2.69
CA LEU A 61 3.93 -3.64 -1.38
C LEU A 61 3.94 -5.17 -1.46
N GLU A 62 3.20 -5.76 -2.41
CA GLU A 62 3.14 -7.22 -2.56
C GLU A 62 4.48 -7.83 -3.01
N ARG A 63 5.17 -7.14 -3.92
CA ARG A 63 6.52 -7.48 -4.34
C ARG A 63 7.46 -7.48 -3.15
N TYR A 64 7.47 -6.41 -2.35
CA TYR A 64 8.30 -6.31 -1.15
C TYR A 64 8.02 -7.45 -0.15
N ILE A 65 6.75 -7.77 0.10
CA ILE A 65 6.37 -8.89 0.99
C ILE A 65 6.91 -10.22 0.48
N THR A 66 6.92 -10.41 -0.85
CA THR A 66 7.38 -11.64 -1.50
C THR A 66 8.89 -11.75 -1.49
N GLU A 67 9.60 -10.68 -1.89
CA GLU A 67 11.06 -10.60 -1.92
C GLU A 67 11.67 -10.79 -0.52
N GLN A 68 11.03 -10.25 0.51
CA GLN A 68 11.49 -10.36 1.90
C GLN A 68 11.00 -11.64 2.60
N GLY A 69 10.26 -12.52 1.91
CA GLY A 69 9.76 -13.77 2.50
C GLY A 69 8.84 -13.56 3.70
N LEU A 70 8.16 -12.41 3.79
CA LEU A 70 7.38 -11.98 4.96
C LEU A 70 6.01 -12.65 5.06
N ARG A 71 5.68 -13.52 4.10
CA ARG A 71 4.49 -14.36 4.17
C ARG A 71 4.69 -15.41 5.26
N ARG A 72 3.65 -15.59 6.08
CA ARG A 72 3.60 -16.68 7.04
C ARG A 72 3.74 -17.99 6.27
N ARG A 73 4.80 -18.75 6.54
CA ARG A 73 4.92 -20.12 6.05
C ARG A 73 3.74 -20.89 6.62
N ALA A 74 3.00 -21.58 5.77
CA ALA A 74 2.00 -22.54 6.23
C ALA A 74 2.79 -23.62 6.98
N PHE A 75 2.77 -23.54 8.31
CA PHE A 75 3.12 -24.69 9.13
C PHE A 75 1.93 -25.64 8.96
N GLY A 76 2.10 -26.62 8.09
CA GLY A 76 1.43 -27.91 8.20
C GLY A 76 2.22 -28.76 9.16
#